data_AF-A0A1J3ZTQ7-F1
#
_entry.id   AF-A0A1J3ZTQ7-F1
#
_cell.length_a   1.000
_cell.length_b   1.000
_cell.length_c   1.000
_cell.angle_alpha   90.00
_cell.angle_beta   90.00
_cell.angle_gamma   90.00
#
_symmetry.space_group_name_H-M   'P 1'
#
loop_
_entity.id
_entity.type
_entity.pdbx_description
1 polymer ?
#
loop_
_entity_poly.entity_id
_entity_poly.type
_entity_poly.pdbx_seq_one_letter_code
_entity_poly.pdbx_strand_id
1 'polypeptide(L)'
;MLSIARKEFVALFKSIKSILIILIMIAISLGIAKLLSLFGSQINSVTGLEKTPFQLALLLTVLLTSPLFVFTLSHNIINEEVKSRTIRFIATKINRSHILLGKFIGTLLFWLTCLFITTLLLIFYSHEFYLLELLQCLVFVSYFLALATLLSVLIDNTILTNFLGIALSLIMTILGLWSMNSDKIWLKLFSYITPYFYYLKDNPAMPFIVVIFPVVFLIISVYVFRKRDL
;
A
#
# COMPACT_ATOMS: atom_id res chain seq x y z
N MET A 1 18.62 -7.13 -10.75
CA MET A 1 17.28 -6.74 -10.27
C MET A 1 16.65 -7.82 -9.39
N LEU A 2 16.43 -9.05 -9.90
CA LEU A 2 15.78 -10.12 -9.14
C LEU A 2 16.45 -10.45 -7.79
N SER A 3 17.79 -10.47 -7.75
CA SER A 3 18.54 -10.68 -6.51
C SER A 3 18.27 -9.60 -5.44
N ILE A 4 18.11 -8.34 -5.87
CA ILE A 4 17.77 -7.22 -4.96
C ILE A 4 16.34 -7.40 -4.45
N ALA A 5 15.39 -7.73 -5.34
CA ALA A 5 14.01 -7.99 -4.95
C ALA A 5 13.91 -9.13 -3.94
N ARG A 6 14.62 -10.24 -4.17
CA ARG A 6 14.69 -11.36 -3.22
C ARG A 6 15.29 -10.94 -1.88
N LYS A 7 16.38 -10.17 -1.89
CA LYS A 7 17.02 -9.68 -0.66
C LYS A 7 16.03 -8.84 0.16
N GLU A 8 15.35 -7.88 -0.46
CA GLU A 8 14.36 -7.04 0.22
C GLU A 8 13.17 -7.82 0.75
N PHE A 9 12.62 -8.70 -0.07
CA PHE A 9 11.52 -9.58 0.33
C PHE A 9 11.86 -10.37 1.60
N VAL A 10 13.02 -11.05 1.61
CA VAL A 10 13.46 -11.85 2.76
C VAL A 10 13.80 -10.97 3.97
N ALA A 11 14.38 -9.79 3.76
CA ALA A 11 14.70 -8.86 4.84
C ALA A 11 13.43 -8.39 5.57
N LEU A 12 12.36 -8.09 4.83
CA LEU A 12 11.08 -7.68 5.41
C LEU A 12 10.47 -8.77 6.29
N PHE A 13 10.52 -10.05 5.91
CA PHE A 13 10.02 -11.15 6.74
C PHE A 13 10.82 -11.39 8.02
N LYS A 14 12.09 -10.98 8.08
CA LYS A 14 12.94 -11.10 9.27
C LYS A 14 12.77 -9.93 10.25
N SER A 15 12.12 -8.85 9.82
CA SER A 15 11.93 -7.67 10.65
C SER A 15 10.81 -7.87 11.66
N ILE A 16 11.09 -7.64 12.94
CA ILE A 16 10.10 -7.67 14.03
C ILE A 16 8.93 -6.72 13.73
N LYS A 17 9.22 -5.55 13.12
CA LYS A 17 8.20 -4.56 12.75
C LYS A 17 7.20 -5.14 11.74
N SER A 18 7.69 -5.87 10.73
CA SER A 18 6.86 -6.49 9.71
C SER A 18 6.01 -7.63 10.28
N ILE A 19 6.58 -8.46 11.17
CA ILE A 19 5.86 -9.54 11.84
C ILE A 19 4.69 -8.96 12.65
N LEU A 20 4.93 -7.89 13.41
CA LEU A 20 3.91 -7.20 14.18
C LEU A 20 2.81 -6.61 13.29
N ILE A 21 3.17 -6.02 12.15
CA ILE A 21 2.19 -5.51 11.17
C ILE A 21 1.32 -6.63 10.59
N ILE A 22 1.90 -7.78 10.26
CA ILE A 22 1.14 -8.94 9.77
C ILE A 22 0.13 -9.41 10.81
N LEU A 23 0.55 -9.55 12.07
CA LEU A 23 -0.33 -9.95 13.17
C LEU A 23 -1.48 -8.95 13.38
N ILE A 24 -1.17 -7.65 13.34
CA ILE A 24 -2.19 -6.59 13.48
C ILE A 24 -3.16 -6.62 12.30
N MET A 25 -2.69 -6.77 11.06
CA MET A 25 -3.56 -6.88 9.89
C MET A 25 -4.53 -8.06 10.00
N ILE A 26 -4.03 -9.22 10.45
CA ILE A 26 -4.87 -10.42 10.64
C ILE A 26 -5.90 -10.16 11.75
N ALA A 27 -5.49 -9.61 12.88
CA ALA A 27 -6.38 -9.31 14.01
C ALA A 27 -7.49 -8.32 13.63
N ILE A 28 -7.14 -7.25 12.91
CA ILE A 28 -8.09 -6.25 12.42
C ILE A 28 -9.04 -6.87 11.40
N SER A 29 -8.53 -7.67 10.46
CA SER A 29 -9.36 -8.33 9.44
C SER A 29 -10.40 -9.25 10.05
N LEU A 30 -10.00 -10.11 10.99
CA LEU A 30 -10.92 -11.00 11.69
C LEU A 30 -11.90 -10.22 12.59
N GLY A 31 -11.43 -9.15 13.24
CA GLY A 31 -12.27 -8.27 14.06
C GLY A 31 -13.36 -7.59 13.24
N ILE A 32 -13.01 -7.04 12.07
CA ILE A 32 -13.96 -6.43 11.14
C ILE A 32 -14.91 -7.48 10.60
N ALA A 33 -14.43 -8.66 10.18
CA ALA A 33 -15.28 -9.74 9.68
C ALA A 33 -16.34 -10.17 10.71
N LYS A 34 -15.97 -10.29 11.99
CA LYS A 34 -16.90 -10.60 13.07
C LYS A 34 -17.91 -9.47 13.33
N LEU A 35 -17.49 -8.21 13.21
CA LEU A 35 -18.39 -7.07 13.36
C LEU A 35 -19.40 -7.04 12.19
N LEU A 36 -18.93 -7.29 10.97
CA LEU A 36 -19.78 -7.36 9.79
C LEU A 36 -20.69 -8.59 9.75
N SER A 37 -20.34 -9.71 10.37
CA SER A 37 -21.26 -10.84 10.48
C SER A 37 -22.43 -10.56 11.45
N LEU A 38 -22.22 -9.67 12.43
CA LEU A 38 -23.25 -9.26 13.39
C LEU A 38 -24.12 -8.10 12.87
N PHE A 39 -23.52 -7.13 12.18
CA PHE A 39 -24.19 -5.88 11.74
C PHE A 39 -24.28 -5.73 10.21
N GLY A 40 -23.89 -6.74 9.43
CA GLY A 40 -23.74 -6.64 7.97
C GLY A 40 -25.03 -6.32 7.22
N SER A 41 -26.17 -6.78 7.72
CA SER A 41 -27.49 -6.45 7.13
C SER A 41 -27.83 -4.96 7.23
N GLN A 42 -27.37 -4.27 8.28
CA GLN A 42 -27.56 -2.83 8.45
C GLN A 42 -26.51 -2.01 7.70
N ILE A 43 -25.32 -2.57 7.48
CA ILE A 43 -24.26 -1.90 6.74
C ILE A 43 -24.51 -1.96 5.23
N ASN A 44 -24.96 -3.10 4.72
CA ASN A 44 -25.31 -3.24 3.30
C ASN A 44 -26.49 -2.33 2.91
N SER A 45 -27.47 -2.13 3.79
CA SER A 45 -28.60 -1.22 3.53
C SER A 45 -28.20 0.27 3.51
N VAL A 46 -27.13 0.65 4.22
CA VAL A 46 -26.61 2.03 4.26
C VAL A 46 -25.58 2.30 3.17
N THR A 47 -24.75 1.30 2.83
CA THR A 47 -23.63 1.47 1.89
C THR A 47 -23.99 1.13 0.46
N GLY A 48 -25.04 0.35 0.21
CA GLY A 48 -25.43 -0.12 -1.13
C GLY A 48 -24.45 -1.12 -1.75
N LEU A 49 -23.35 -1.47 -1.06
CA LEU A 49 -22.33 -2.39 -1.55
C LEU A 49 -22.83 -3.84 -1.47
N GLU A 50 -23.02 -4.49 -2.63
CA GLU A 50 -23.34 -5.92 -2.69
C GLU A 50 -22.09 -6.79 -2.49
N LYS A 51 -21.50 -6.74 -1.29
CA LYS A 51 -20.35 -7.57 -0.92
C LYS A 51 -20.67 -8.46 0.29
N THR A 52 -20.06 -9.63 0.32
CA THR A 52 -20.08 -10.48 1.51
C THR A 52 -19.35 -9.81 2.67
N PRO A 53 -19.72 -10.10 3.93
CA PRO A 53 -19.02 -9.58 5.11
C PRO A 53 -17.50 -9.79 5.06
N PHE A 54 -17.03 -10.90 4.51
CA PHE A 54 -15.60 -11.23 4.43
C PHE A 54 -14.86 -10.44 3.34
N GLN A 55 -15.47 -10.23 2.17
CA GLN A 55 -14.92 -9.35 1.13
C GLN A 55 -14.79 -7.91 1.63
N LEU A 56 -15.83 -7.42 2.30
CA LEU A 56 -15.87 -6.07 2.83
C LEU A 56 -14.87 -5.90 3.99
N ALA A 57 -14.68 -6.95 4.81
CA ALA A 57 -13.65 -6.97 5.84
C ALA A 57 -12.22 -6.85 5.28
N LEU A 58 -11.89 -7.60 4.22
CA LEU A 58 -10.58 -7.52 3.57
C LEU A 58 -10.32 -6.11 3.03
N LEU A 59 -11.31 -5.57 2.28
CA LEU A 59 -11.24 -4.24 1.69
C LEU A 59 -11.05 -3.16 2.77
N LEU A 60 -11.87 -3.16 3.81
CA LEU A 60 -11.86 -2.14 4.86
C LEU A 60 -10.58 -2.20 5.70
N THR A 61 -10.08 -3.41 5.96
CA THR A 61 -8.77 -3.60 6.61
C THR A 61 -7.66 -2.92 5.82
N VAL A 62 -7.61 -3.15 4.52
CA VAL A 62 -6.58 -2.59 3.64
C VAL A 62 -6.72 -1.07 3.51
N LEU A 63 -7.94 -0.56 3.30
CA LEU A 63 -8.22 0.88 3.19
C LEU A 63 -7.75 1.68 4.41
N LEU A 64 -7.91 1.11 5.61
CA LEU A 64 -7.57 1.77 6.87
C LEU A 64 -6.11 1.58 7.27
N THR A 65 -5.57 0.37 7.12
CA THR A 65 -4.27 0.01 7.71
C THR A 65 -3.10 0.17 6.74
N SER A 66 -3.31 -0.13 5.46
CA SER A 66 -2.23 -0.16 4.48
C SER A 66 -1.51 1.18 4.29
N PRO A 67 -2.17 2.35 4.24
CA PRO A 67 -1.45 3.62 4.11
C PRO A 67 -0.38 3.79 5.19
N LEU A 68 -0.78 3.62 6.46
CA LEU A 68 0.10 3.77 7.62
C LEU A 68 1.23 2.74 7.62
N PHE A 69 0.91 1.46 7.41
CA PHE A 69 1.89 0.38 7.48
C PHE A 69 2.87 0.38 6.33
N VAL A 70 2.41 0.72 5.11
CA VAL A 70 3.28 0.86 3.94
C VAL A 70 4.30 1.98 4.17
N PHE A 71 3.87 3.16 4.62
CA PHE A 71 4.83 4.23 4.93
C PHE A 71 5.78 3.84 6.08
N THR A 72 5.28 3.20 7.12
CA THR A 72 6.11 2.75 8.25
C THR A 72 7.23 1.80 7.80
N LEU A 73 6.93 0.88 6.88
CA LEU A 73 7.90 -0.11 6.39
C LEU A 73 8.76 0.37 5.22
N SER A 74 8.31 1.36 4.45
CA SER A 74 8.91 1.68 3.15
C SER A 74 9.34 3.14 2.98
N HIS A 75 9.15 4.01 3.98
CA HIS A 75 9.61 5.41 3.92
C HIS A 75 11.12 5.55 3.67
N ASN A 76 11.90 4.57 4.11
CA ASN A 76 13.36 4.58 4.13
C ASN A 76 14.02 3.71 3.04
N ILE A 77 13.24 3.22 2.07
CA ILE A 77 13.68 2.19 1.11
C ILE A 77 14.90 2.56 0.28
N ILE A 78 15.12 3.85 -0.02
CA ILE A 78 16.28 4.39 -0.74
C ILE A 78 17.14 5.28 0.16
N ASN A 79 16.55 6.23 0.88
CA ASN A 79 17.33 7.25 1.59
C ASN A 79 18.26 6.68 2.68
N GLU A 80 17.92 5.56 3.31
CA GLU A 80 18.77 4.94 4.32
C GLU A 80 20.05 4.35 3.70
N GLU A 81 19.95 3.78 2.49
CA GLU A 81 21.11 3.27 1.78
C GLU A 81 22.00 4.37 1.21
N VAL A 82 21.40 5.51 0.83
CA VAL A 82 22.15 6.71 0.46
C VAL A 82 22.87 7.28 1.68
N LYS A 83 22.16 7.46 2.80
CA LYS A 83 22.71 7.98 4.06
C LYS A 83 23.85 7.10 4.60
N SER A 84 23.70 5.78 4.54
CA SER A 84 24.73 4.82 4.97
C SER A 84 25.84 4.59 3.95
N ARG A 85 25.77 5.22 2.76
CA ARG A 85 26.67 5.03 1.62
C ARG A 85 26.79 3.60 1.09
N THR A 86 25.95 2.69 1.58
CA THR A 86 25.94 1.28 1.15
C THR A 86 25.52 1.13 -0.30
N ILE A 87 24.74 2.09 -0.80
CA ILE A 87 24.28 2.15 -2.19
C ILE A 87 25.43 2.26 -3.20
N ARG A 88 26.58 2.85 -2.82
CA ARG A 88 27.77 2.98 -3.69
C ARG A 88 28.35 1.62 -4.07
N PHE A 89 28.31 0.64 -3.16
CA PHE A 89 28.80 -0.71 -3.44
C PHE A 89 27.92 -1.49 -4.44
N ILE A 90 26.66 -1.08 -4.57
CA ILE A 90 25.67 -1.70 -5.46
C ILE A 90 25.64 -0.95 -6.80
N ALA A 91 25.68 0.38 -6.77
CA ALA A 91 25.58 1.24 -7.95
C ALA A 91 26.74 1.07 -8.95
N THR A 92 27.90 0.57 -8.51
CA THR A 92 29.03 0.24 -9.40
C THR A 92 28.82 -1.06 -10.20
N LYS A 93 27.92 -1.93 -9.75
CA LYS A 93 27.70 -3.26 -10.33
C LYS A 93 26.41 -3.36 -11.15
N ILE A 94 25.47 -2.44 -10.95
CA ILE A 94 24.12 -2.52 -11.52
C ILE A 94 23.54 -1.13 -11.76
N ASN A 95 22.75 -1.00 -12.83
CA ASN A 95 22.05 0.24 -13.16
C ASN A 95 21.15 0.71 -12.02
N ARG A 96 21.20 2.03 -11.73
CA ARG A 96 20.42 2.69 -10.67
C ARG A 96 18.92 2.39 -10.74
N SER A 97 18.33 2.35 -11.94
CA SER A 97 16.91 2.00 -12.12
C SER A 97 16.60 0.56 -11.69
N HIS A 98 17.52 -0.38 -11.89
CA HIS A 98 17.33 -1.78 -11.48
C HIS A 98 17.44 -1.97 -9.97
N ILE A 99 18.14 -1.06 -9.27
CA ILE A 99 18.18 -1.03 -7.81
C ILE A 99 16.81 -0.62 -7.28
N LEU A 100 16.29 0.52 -7.75
CA LEU A 100 15.00 1.06 -7.32
C LEU A 100 13.84 0.11 -7.65
N LEU A 101 13.75 -0.36 -8.90
CA LEU A 101 12.71 -1.30 -9.30
C LEU A 101 12.82 -2.64 -8.57
N GLY A 102 14.06 -3.12 -8.36
CA GLY A 102 14.30 -4.34 -7.58
C GLY A 102 13.75 -4.22 -6.16
N LYS A 103 14.01 -3.10 -5.48
CA LYS A 103 13.50 -2.83 -4.14
C LYS A 103 11.97 -2.75 -4.12
N PHE A 104 11.38 -1.97 -5.03
CA PHE A 104 9.93 -1.85 -5.15
C PHE A 104 9.26 -3.22 -5.35
N ILE A 105 9.75 -4.03 -6.30
CA ILE A 105 9.22 -5.37 -6.58
C ILE A 105 9.35 -6.28 -5.35
N GLY A 106 10.49 -6.25 -4.65
CA GLY A 106 10.69 -7.05 -3.43
C GLY A 106 9.68 -6.71 -2.33
N THR A 107 9.44 -5.42 -2.11
CA THR A 107 8.45 -4.94 -1.13
C THR A 107 7.02 -5.21 -1.58
N LEU A 108 6.72 -5.10 -2.87
CA LEU A 108 5.40 -5.43 -3.41
C LEU A 108 5.09 -6.93 -3.28
N LEU A 109 6.07 -7.80 -3.52
CA LEU A 109 5.94 -9.24 -3.28
C LEU A 109 5.68 -9.55 -1.81
N PHE A 110 6.35 -8.85 -0.89
CA PHE A 110 6.09 -8.99 0.54
C PHE A 110 4.63 -8.67 0.87
N TRP A 111 4.12 -7.54 0.37
CA TRP A 111 2.72 -7.17 0.55
C TRP A 111 1.75 -8.15 -0.09
N LEU A 112 2.05 -8.66 -1.29
CA LEU A 112 1.27 -9.71 -1.93
C LEU A 112 1.18 -10.95 -1.03
N THR A 113 2.29 -11.38 -0.43
CA THR A 113 2.30 -12.53 0.49
C THR A 113 1.49 -12.24 1.75
N CYS A 114 1.59 -11.05 2.34
CA CYS A 114 0.77 -10.65 3.49
C CYS A 114 -0.73 -10.70 3.18
N LEU A 115 -1.13 -10.09 2.05
CA LEU A 115 -2.53 -10.09 1.60
C LEU A 115 -3.02 -11.50 1.23
N PHE A 116 -2.15 -12.33 0.66
CA PHE A 116 -2.47 -13.72 0.36
C PHE A 116 -2.72 -14.53 1.62
N ILE A 117 -1.88 -14.38 2.65
CA ILE A 117 -2.08 -15.04 3.96
C ILE A 117 -3.39 -14.57 4.61
N THR A 118 -3.68 -13.27 4.61
CA THR A 118 -4.95 -12.77 5.17
C THR A 118 -6.15 -13.32 4.41
N THR A 119 -6.06 -13.42 3.08
CA THR A 119 -7.14 -13.96 2.26
C THR A 119 -7.33 -15.45 2.51
N LEU A 120 -6.25 -16.24 2.63
CA LEU A 120 -6.31 -17.66 2.99
C LEU A 120 -7.02 -17.90 4.33
N LEU A 121 -6.76 -17.05 5.33
CA LEU A 121 -7.45 -17.13 6.61
C LEU A 121 -8.95 -16.85 6.49
N LEU A 122 -9.34 -15.89 5.64
CA LEU A 122 -10.76 -15.60 5.39
C LEU A 122 -11.47 -16.75 4.67
N ILE A 123 -10.81 -17.44 3.72
CA ILE A 123 -11.36 -18.63 3.05
C ILE A 123 -11.80 -19.69 4.05
N PHE A 124 -11.03 -19.89 5.13
CA PHE A 124 -11.38 -20.88 6.16
C PHE A 124 -12.75 -20.61 6.79
N TYR A 125 -13.17 -19.35 6.86
CA TYR A 125 -14.46 -18.94 7.40
C TYR A 125 -15.54 -18.76 6.32
N SER A 126 -15.17 -18.27 5.13
CA SER A 126 -16.12 -17.94 4.07
C SER A 126 -16.40 -19.09 3.10
N HIS A 127 -15.51 -20.10 3.04
CA HIS A 127 -15.50 -21.17 2.04
C HIS A 127 -15.40 -20.70 0.58
N GLU A 128 -15.04 -19.45 0.34
CA GLU A 128 -14.92 -18.85 -1.01
C GLU A 128 -13.59 -18.11 -1.18
N PHE A 129 -13.06 -18.14 -2.41
CA PHE A 129 -11.80 -17.46 -2.75
C PHE A 129 -12.04 -16.12 -3.47
N TYR A 130 -11.58 -15.04 -2.84
CA TYR A 130 -11.77 -13.66 -3.28
C TYR A 130 -10.55 -13.14 -4.07
N LEU A 131 -10.31 -13.70 -5.26
CA LEU A 131 -9.15 -13.33 -6.10
C LEU A 131 -9.21 -11.88 -6.57
N LEU A 132 -10.40 -11.40 -6.94
CA LEU A 132 -10.59 -10.05 -7.46
C LEU A 132 -10.29 -9.00 -6.38
N GLU A 133 -10.78 -9.22 -5.17
CA GLU A 133 -10.53 -8.37 -4.00
C GLU A 133 -9.06 -8.38 -3.62
N LEU A 134 -8.39 -9.54 -3.67
CA LEU A 134 -6.95 -9.64 -3.45
C LEU A 134 -6.17 -8.75 -4.43
N LEU A 135 -6.50 -8.80 -5.73
CA LEU A 135 -5.87 -7.97 -6.76
C LEU A 135 -6.17 -6.47 -6.55
N GLN A 136 -7.40 -6.12 -6.20
CA GLN A 136 -7.76 -4.75 -5.85
C GLN A 136 -6.92 -4.27 -4.64
N CYS A 137 -6.85 -5.04 -3.56
CA CYS A 137 -6.03 -4.69 -2.40
C CYS A 137 -4.54 -4.53 -2.76
N LEU A 138 -4.01 -5.36 -3.65
CA LEU A 138 -2.64 -5.22 -4.13
C LEU A 138 -2.41 -3.90 -4.88
N VAL A 139 -3.34 -3.51 -5.75
CA VAL A 139 -3.27 -2.22 -6.47
C VAL A 139 -3.32 -1.06 -5.47
N PHE A 140 -4.18 -1.12 -4.46
CA PHE A 140 -4.27 -0.10 -3.43
C PHE A 140 -2.95 0.06 -2.66
N VAL A 141 -2.36 -1.05 -2.23
CA VAL A 141 -1.05 -1.05 -1.56
C VAL A 141 0.05 -0.50 -2.46
N SER A 142 0.02 -0.87 -3.75
CA SER A 142 1.03 -0.41 -4.72
C SER A 142 1.07 1.12 -4.87
N TYR A 143 -0.09 1.80 -4.73
CA TYR A 143 -0.20 3.25 -4.75
C TYR A 143 0.65 3.89 -3.64
N PHE A 144 0.41 3.48 -2.39
CA PHE A 144 1.13 4.01 -1.24
C PHE A 144 2.60 3.59 -1.24
N LEU A 145 2.90 2.39 -1.74
CA LEU A 145 4.27 1.91 -1.81
C LEU A 145 5.08 2.76 -2.79
N ALA A 146 4.52 3.02 -3.99
CA ALA A 146 5.19 3.85 -4.98
C ALA A 146 5.37 5.28 -4.48
N LEU A 147 4.37 5.83 -3.79
CA LEU A 147 4.46 7.14 -3.15
C LEU A 147 5.53 7.20 -2.06
N ALA A 148 5.64 6.17 -1.21
CA ALA A 148 6.70 6.03 -0.22
C ALA A 148 8.09 5.94 -0.88
N THR A 149 8.21 5.19 -1.99
CA THR A 149 9.46 5.11 -2.74
C THR A 149 9.87 6.46 -3.34
N LEU A 150 8.91 7.21 -3.88
CA LEU A 150 9.12 8.55 -4.41
C LEU A 150 9.62 9.50 -3.32
N LEU A 151 8.96 9.49 -2.16
CA LEU A 151 9.36 10.32 -1.02
C LEU A 151 10.77 9.96 -0.53
N SER A 152 11.11 8.67 -0.50
CA SER A 152 12.45 8.18 -0.14
C SER A 152 13.54 8.61 -1.15
N VAL A 153 13.19 8.76 -2.42
CA VAL A 153 14.13 9.26 -3.45
C VAL A 153 14.27 10.78 -3.39
N LEU A 154 13.19 11.51 -3.10
CA LEU A 154 13.20 12.98 -3.06
C LEU A 154 13.85 13.53 -1.78
N ILE A 155 13.79 12.79 -0.68
CA ILE A 155 14.20 13.28 0.64
C ILE A 155 15.27 12.37 1.24
N ASP A 156 16.45 12.95 1.44
CA ASP A 156 17.64 12.30 1.99
C ASP A 156 17.51 11.98 3.48
N ASN A 157 16.71 12.76 4.20
CA ASN A 157 16.54 12.61 5.64
C ASN A 157 15.46 11.57 5.97
N THR A 158 15.89 10.41 6.46
CA THR A 158 15.02 9.30 6.88
C THR A 158 13.98 9.73 7.93
N ILE A 159 14.34 10.58 8.88
CA ILE A 159 13.42 11.07 9.93
C ILE A 159 12.29 11.88 9.29
N LEU A 160 12.63 12.76 8.34
CA LEU A 160 11.66 13.58 7.63
C LEU A 160 10.72 12.72 6.78
N THR A 161 11.24 11.70 6.08
CA THR A 161 10.39 10.79 5.31
C THR A 161 9.44 9.97 6.17
N ASN A 162 9.85 9.60 7.38
CA ASN A 162 8.98 8.90 8.32
C ASN A 162 7.83 9.81 8.78
N PHE A 163 8.16 11.03 9.23
CA PHE A 163 7.15 12.00 9.66
C PHE A 163 6.17 12.35 8.54
N LEU A 164 6.69 12.69 7.36
CA LEU A 164 5.85 13.00 6.19
C LEU A 164 5.03 11.79 5.76
N GLY A 165 5.60 10.58 5.75
CA GLY A 165 4.86 9.37 5.41
C GLY A 165 3.67 9.13 6.32
N ILE A 166 3.86 9.25 7.64
CA ILE A 166 2.78 9.12 8.62
C ILE A 166 1.74 10.23 8.44
N ALA A 167 2.16 11.49 8.34
CA ALA A 167 1.25 12.62 8.13
C ALA A 167 0.43 12.45 6.85
N LEU A 168 1.08 12.07 5.74
CA LEU A 168 0.44 11.88 4.45
C LEU A 168 -0.53 10.70 4.49
N SER A 169 -0.19 9.61 5.18
CA SER A 169 -1.08 8.46 5.34
C SER A 169 -2.38 8.83 6.05
N LEU A 170 -2.31 9.61 7.14
CA LEU A 170 -3.47 10.06 7.90
C LEU A 170 -4.30 11.05 7.11
N ILE A 171 -3.65 12.06 6.50
CA ILE A 171 -4.32 13.09 5.69
C ILE A 171 -5.04 12.44 4.51
N MET A 172 -4.37 11.55 3.77
CA MET A 172 -4.97 10.87 2.61
C MET A 172 -6.12 9.96 3.01
N THR A 173 -6.04 9.28 4.16
CA THR A 173 -7.13 8.44 4.66
C THR A 173 -8.35 9.27 5.07
N ILE A 174 -8.14 10.30 5.91
CA ILE A 174 -9.23 11.13 6.45
C ILE A 174 -9.88 11.94 5.32
N LEU A 175 -9.08 12.66 4.53
CA LEU A 175 -9.61 13.47 3.43
C LEU A 175 -10.16 12.59 2.31
N GLY A 176 -9.59 11.41 2.07
CA GLY A 176 -10.08 10.46 1.07
C GLY A 176 -11.50 10.01 1.39
N LEU A 177 -11.74 9.57 2.62
CA LEU A 177 -13.07 9.17 3.09
C LEU A 177 -14.05 10.36 3.13
N TRP A 178 -13.61 11.53 3.59
CA TRP A 178 -14.47 12.72 3.66
C TRP A 178 -14.86 13.25 2.27
N SER A 179 -13.94 13.19 1.32
CA SER A 179 -14.14 13.72 -0.04
C SER A 179 -15.27 13.03 -0.80
N MET A 180 -15.66 11.82 -0.39
CA MET A 180 -16.73 11.07 -1.04
C MET A 180 -18.11 11.68 -0.87
N ASN A 181 -18.37 12.31 0.27
CA ASN A 181 -19.70 12.81 0.65
C ASN A 181 -19.77 14.34 0.57
N SER A 182 -18.83 14.98 -0.13
CA SER A 182 -18.75 16.43 -0.20
C SER A 182 -18.88 16.98 -1.61
N ASP A 183 -19.73 18.00 -1.77
CA ASP A 183 -19.93 18.72 -3.03
C ASP A 183 -18.89 19.84 -3.27
N LYS A 184 -17.97 20.07 -2.32
CA LYS A 184 -16.95 21.12 -2.46
C LYS A 184 -15.97 20.77 -3.58
N ILE A 185 -15.78 21.69 -4.53
CA ILE A 185 -14.92 21.49 -5.71
C ILE A 185 -13.49 21.06 -5.36
N TRP A 186 -12.89 21.64 -4.32
CA TRP A 186 -11.53 21.26 -3.89
C TRP A 186 -11.44 19.83 -3.35
N LEU A 187 -12.46 19.39 -2.59
CA LEU A 187 -12.53 18.01 -2.10
C LEU A 187 -12.79 17.03 -3.24
N LYS A 188 -13.60 17.43 -4.22
CA LYS A 188 -13.86 16.64 -5.43
C LYS A 188 -12.61 16.47 -6.29
N LEU A 189 -11.77 17.50 -6.41
CA LEU A 189 -10.49 17.37 -7.11
C LEU A 189 -9.53 16.42 -6.36
N PHE A 190 -9.49 16.54 -5.03
CA PHE A 190 -8.67 15.67 -4.18
C PHE A 190 -9.08 14.20 -4.28
N SER A 191 -10.39 13.92 -4.35
CA SER A 191 -10.91 12.54 -4.42
C SER A 191 -10.35 11.78 -5.63
N TYR A 192 -10.20 12.42 -6.79
CA TYR A 192 -9.65 11.81 -8.01
C TYR A 192 -8.16 11.44 -7.91
N ILE A 193 -7.40 12.12 -7.06
CA ILE A 193 -5.98 11.82 -6.82
C ILE A 193 -5.85 10.64 -5.86
N THR A 194 -6.76 10.54 -4.89
CA THR A 194 -6.73 9.47 -3.90
C THR A 194 -7.29 8.15 -4.43
N PRO A 195 -6.73 7.01 -4.02
CA PRO A 195 -7.26 5.71 -4.42
C PRO A 195 -8.68 5.45 -3.88
N TYR A 196 -9.08 6.07 -2.76
CA TYR A 196 -10.37 5.83 -2.08
C TYR A 196 -11.59 5.99 -3.00
N PHE A 197 -11.60 7.01 -3.87
CA PHE A 197 -12.71 7.28 -4.79
C PHE A 197 -13.00 6.11 -5.75
N TYR A 198 -11.97 5.39 -6.18
CA TYR A 198 -12.10 4.29 -7.15
C TYR A 198 -12.51 2.97 -6.47
N TYR A 199 -12.27 2.83 -5.17
CA TYR A 199 -12.49 1.57 -4.43
C TYR A 199 -13.86 1.48 -3.77
N LEU A 200 -14.46 2.63 -3.47
CA LEU A 200 -15.75 2.69 -2.79
C LEU A 200 -16.91 2.99 -3.75
N LYS A 201 -16.66 2.90 -5.06
CA LYS A 201 -17.69 2.84 -6.10
C LYS A 201 -18.02 1.39 -6.43
N ASP A 202 -19.29 1.12 -6.76
CA ASP A 202 -19.79 -0.23 -7.05
C ASP A 202 -19.19 -0.90 -8.30
N ASN A 203 -18.39 -0.19 -9.10
CA ASN A 203 -17.81 -0.77 -10.30
C ASN A 203 -16.52 -1.55 -9.98
N PRO A 204 -16.48 -2.88 -10.18
CA PRO A 204 -15.32 -3.71 -9.82
C PRO A 204 -14.06 -3.43 -10.67
N ALA A 205 -14.21 -2.77 -11.84
CA ALA A 205 -13.09 -2.44 -12.72
C ALA A 205 -12.41 -1.10 -12.36
N MET A 206 -13.09 -0.18 -11.67
CA MET A 206 -12.54 1.14 -11.34
C MET A 206 -11.24 1.09 -10.52
N PRO A 207 -11.08 0.22 -9.51
CA PRO A 207 -9.85 0.11 -8.72
C PRO A 207 -8.57 -0.08 -9.54
N PHE A 208 -8.66 -0.72 -10.71
CA PHE A 208 -7.49 -0.97 -11.57
C PHE A 208 -6.97 0.28 -12.27
N ILE A 209 -7.79 1.33 -12.42
CA ILE A 209 -7.34 2.64 -12.94
C ILE A 209 -6.24 3.22 -12.05
N VAL A 210 -6.27 2.92 -10.75
CA VAL A 210 -5.29 3.40 -9.78
C VAL A 210 -3.86 2.98 -10.11
N VAL A 211 -3.65 1.90 -10.89
CA VAL A 211 -2.32 1.44 -11.34
C VAL A 211 -1.53 2.53 -12.08
N ILE A 212 -2.21 3.49 -12.71
CA ILE A 212 -1.56 4.62 -13.40
C ILE A 212 -0.69 5.43 -12.43
N PHE A 213 -1.13 5.65 -11.19
CA PHE A 213 -0.41 6.47 -10.21
C PHE A 213 0.92 5.83 -9.76
N PRO A 214 0.98 4.55 -9.32
CA PRO A 214 2.25 3.87 -9.07
C PRO A 214 3.22 3.96 -10.24
N VAL A 215 2.75 3.78 -11.48
CA VAL A 215 3.59 3.86 -12.67
C VAL A 215 4.20 5.26 -12.81
N VAL A 216 3.38 6.31 -12.68
CA VAL A 216 3.85 7.71 -12.73
C VAL A 216 4.86 8.00 -11.61
N PHE A 217 4.55 7.61 -10.37
CA PHE A 217 5.46 7.83 -9.23
C PHE A 217 6.79 7.09 -9.40
N LEU A 218 6.78 5.87 -9.93
CA LEU A 218 8.00 5.12 -10.21
C LEU A 218 8.82 5.74 -11.35
N ILE A 219 8.18 6.22 -12.43
CA ILE A 219 8.88 6.91 -13.52
C ILE A 219 9.60 8.15 -12.99
N ILE A 220 8.91 8.98 -12.20
CA ILE A 220 9.50 10.16 -11.55
C ILE A 220 10.66 9.74 -10.63
N SER A 221 10.44 8.71 -9.79
CA SER A 221 11.45 8.18 -8.87
C SER A 221 12.70 7.72 -9.61
N VAL A 222 12.56 6.99 -10.72
CA VAL A 222 13.69 6.55 -11.54
C VAL A 222 14.44 7.74 -12.15
N TYR A 223 13.71 8.74 -12.66
CA TYR A 223 14.31 9.92 -13.26
C TYR A 223 15.13 10.72 -12.25
N VAL A 224 14.57 10.98 -11.06
CA VAL A 224 15.26 11.71 -9.98
C VAL A 224 16.45 10.90 -9.47
N PHE A 225 16.27 9.60 -9.22
CA PHE A 225 17.33 8.74 -8.68
C PHE A 225 18.52 8.60 -9.64
N ARG A 226 18.31 8.68 -10.95
CA ARG A 226 19.39 8.69 -11.94
C ARG A 226 20.28 9.91 -11.82
N LYS A 227 19.72 11.09 -11.55
CA LYS A 227 20.44 12.37 -11.48
C LYS A 227 21.14 12.63 -10.15
N ARG A 228 20.83 11.85 -9.12
CA ARG A 228 21.31 12.07 -7.76
C ARG A 228 22.77 11.62 -7.62
N ASP A 229 23.59 12.46 -7.00
CA ASP A 229 24.95 12.09 -6.63
C ASP A 229 24.92 11.19 -5.39
N LEU A 230 25.63 10.05 -5.45
CA LEU A 230 25.67 9.02 -4.39
C LEU A 230 26.96 9.11 -3.60
#